data_AF-X1GDB0-F1
#
_entry.id   AF-X1GDB0-F1
#
_cell.length_a   1.000
_cell.length_b   1.000
_cell.length_c   1.000
_cell.angle_alpha   90.00
_cell.angle_beta   90.00
_cell.angle_gamma   90.00
#
_symmetry.space_group_name_H-M   'P 1'
#
loop_
_entity.id
_entity.type
_entity.pdbx_description
1 polymer ?
#
loop_
_entity_poly.entity_id
_entity_poly.type
_entity_poly.pdbx_seq_one_letter_code
_entity_poly.pdbx_strand_id
1 'polypeptide(L)'
;HTGNDSWNRRYLRGLQAILNVMKGPVMPRREFFLQAFGRNTEEFKAILLMPDEFITNRLVCNWKTLSDYESRLMPYVKEWMHIYSELSGEEKDHLVRILEPNNKETIRQEYESVSSRNVRRLLESHIEENEIVSKQKNTLPRA
;
A
#
# COMPACT_ATOMS: atom_id res chain seq x y z
N HIS A 1 -2.84 -19.15 -16.00
CA HIS A 1 -4.22 -19.24 -15.50
C HIS A 1 -4.19 -19.88 -14.13
N THR A 2 -4.51 -19.15 -13.07
CA THR A 2 -4.59 -19.68 -11.70
C THR A 2 -6.02 -20.14 -11.40
N GLY A 3 -6.53 -21.11 -12.17
CA GLY A 3 -7.69 -21.98 -11.88
C GLY A 3 -9.02 -21.45 -11.29
N ASN A 4 -9.19 -20.16 -10.99
CA ASN A 4 -10.39 -19.59 -10.38
C ASN A 4 -10.40 -18.06 -10.59
N ASP A 5 -11.44 -17.56 -11.26
CA ASP A 5 -11.61 -16.15 -11.67
C ASP A 5 -12.00 -15.22 -10.51
N SER A 6 -12.21 -15.76 -9.31
CA SER A 6 -12.55 -14.98 -8.10
C SER A 6 -11.32 -14.46 -7.34
N TRP A 7 -10.11 -14.83 -7.76
CA TRP A 7 -8.89 -14.44 -7.04
C TRP A 7 -8.35 -13.10 -7.51
N ASN A 8 -8.49 -12.09 -6.66
CA ASN A 8 -7.84 -10.80 -6.88
C ASN A 8 -6.32 -10.93 -6.70
N ARG A 9 -5.56 -10.85 -7.80
CA ARG A 9 -4.09 -11.03 -7.77
C ARG A 9 -3.40 -9.92 -7.00
N ARG A 10 -3.92 -8.69 -7.01
CA ARG A 10 -3.40 -7.59 -6.20
C ARG A 10 -3.48 -7.90 -4.71
N TYR A 11 -4.62 -8.39 -4.23
CA TYR A 11 -4.75 -8.77 -2.82
C TYR A 11 -3.79 -9.88 -2.42
N LEU A 12 -3.65 -10.92 -3.25
CA LEU A 12 -2.66 -11.98 -3.01
C LEU A 12 -1.24 -11.44 -2.97
N ARG A 13 -0.90 -10.54 -3.89
CA ARG A 13 0.43 -9.93 -3.96
C ARG A 13 0.71 -9.02 -2.76
N GLY A 14 -0.25 -8.19 -2.38
CA GLY A 14 -0.16 -7.33 -1.21
C GLY A 14 0.02 -8.13 0.08
N LEU A 15 -0.77 -9.21 0.25
CA LEU A 15 -0.61 -10.12 1.38
C LEU A 15 0.79 -10.74 1.41
N GLN A 16 1.30 -11.19 0.25
CA GLN A 16 2.65 -11.74 0.15
C GLN A 16 3.73 -10.72 0.56
N ALA A 17 3.56 -9.45 0.19
CA ALA A 17 4.46 -8.37 0.58
C ALA A 17 4.43 -8.12 2.09
N ILE A 18 3.23 -8.07 2.71
CA ILE A 18 3.08 -7.97 4.17
C ILE A 18 3.81 -9.12 4.85
N LEU A 19 3.56 -10.36 4.41
CA LEU A 19 4.19 -11.55 4.99
C LEU A 19 5.72 -11.51 4.85
N ASN A 20 6.25 -11.03 3.72
CA ASN A 20 7.70 -10.90 3.53
C ASN A 20 8.34 -9.94 4.53
N VAL A 21 7.68 -8.82 4.86
CA VAL A 21 8.15 -7.90 5.92
C VAL A 21 8.08 -8.54 7.30
N MET A 22 7.11 -9.42 7.52
CA MET A 22 6.91 -10.08 8.81
C MET A 22 7.80 -11.31 9.06
N LYS A 23 8.53 -11.82 8.07
CA LYS A 23 9.39 -13.03 8.17
C LYS A 23 10.55 -12.95 9.19
N GLY A 24 10.63 -11.89 10.00
CA GLY A 24 11.51 -11.82 11.17
C GLY A 24 10.97 -12.61 12.38
N PRO A 25 11.63 -12.55 13.56
CA PRO A 25 11.12 -13.17 14.78
C PRO A 25 9.68 -12.71 14.99
N VAL A 26 8.75 -13.66 15.05
CA VAL A 26 7.33 -13.42 15.26
C VAL A 26 7.20 -12.66 16.58
N MET A 27 7.13 -11.33 16.50
CA MET A 27 7.01 -10.48 17.67
C MET A 27 5.61 -10.72 18.24
N PRO A 28 5.47 -11.32 19.44
CA PRO A 28 4.19 -11.85 19.93
C PRO A 28 3.20 -10.75 20.37
N ARG A 29 3.42 -9.49 19.99
CA ARG A 29 2.66 -8.34 20.46
C ARG A 29 1.64 -7.91 19.42
N ARG A 30 0.40 -7.70 19.87
CA ARG A 30 -0.74 -7.15 19.10
C ARG A 30 -0.36 -5.95 18.25
N GLU A 31 0.53 -5.09 18.75
CA GLU A 31 1.02 -3.92 18.02
C GLU A 31 1.70 -4.26 16.70
N PHE A 32 2.46 -5.36 16.61
CA PHE A 32 3.12 -5.76 15.35
C PHE A 32 2.12 -6.26 14.33
N PHE A 33 1.10 -6.99 14.79
CA PHE A 33 0.00 -7.44 13.93
C PHE A 33 -0.75 -6.23 13.36
N LEU A 34 -1.18 -5.30 14.20
CA LEU A 34 -1.88 -4.09 13.76
C LEU A 34 -0.98 -3.21 12.88
N GLN A 35 0.33 -3.18 13.14
CA GLN A 35 1.28 -2.47 12.28
C GLN A 35 1.44 -3.11 10.90
N ALA A 36 1.25 -4.43 10.78
CA ALA A 36 1.37 -5.18 9.53
C ALA A 36 0.10 -5.20 8.70
N PHE A 37 -1.03 -5.43 9.34
CA PHE A 37 -2.31 -5.64 8.69
C PHE A 37 -3.24 -4.43 8.75
N GLY A 38 -2.88 -3.38 9.50
CA GLY A 38 -3.77 -2.25 9.77
C GLY A 38 -4.64 -2.48 11.01
N ARG A 39 -5.32 -1.41 11.45
CA ARG A 39 -6.09 -1.38 12.70
C ARG A 39 -7.52 -1.88 12.55
N ASN A 40 -8.03 -1.92 11.31
CA ASN A 40 -9.37 -2.35 10.97
C ASN A 40 -9.40 -2.89 9.53
N THR A 41 -10.55 -3.42 9.11
CA THR A 41 -10.75 -4.02 7.78
C THR A 41 -10.49 -3.04 6.64
N GLU A 42 -10.80 -1.76 6.83
CA GLU A 42 -10.62 -0.74 5.79
C GLU A 42 -9.15 -0.40 5.57
N GLU A 43 -8.39 -0.24 6.65
CA GLU A 43 -6.94 -0.08 6.57
C GLU A 43 -6.28 -1.32 5.96
N PHE A 44 -6.75 -2.51 6.30
CA PHE A 44 -6.23 -3.74 5.72
C PHE A 44 -6.41 -3.77 4.20
N LYS A 45 -7.61 -3.44 3.71
CA LYS A 45 -7.87 -3.33 2.26
C LYS A 45 -7.00 -2.27 1.60
N ALA A 46 -6.84 -1.11 2.23
CA ALA A 46 -5.99 -0.03 1.74
C ALA A 46 -4.53 -0.50 1.60
N ILE A 47 -4.00 -1.21 2.60
CA ILE A 47 -2.64 -1.77 2.60
C ILE A 47 -2.48 -2.83 1.51
N LEU A 48 -3.45 -3.73 1.31
CA LEU A 48 -3.39 -4.75 0.25
C LEU A 48 -3.31 -4.13 -1.16
N LEU A 49 -3.91 -2.97 -1.35
CA LEU A 49 -3.93 -2.27 -2.63
C LEU A 49 -2.70 -1.39 -2.87
N MET A 50 -1.92 -1.02 -1.84
CA MET A 50 -0.70 -0.21 -2.01
C MET A 50 0.29 -0.84 -2.99
N PRO A 51 1.19 -0.06 -3.62
CA PRO A 51 2.37 -0.58 -4.32
C PRO A 51 3.23 -1.49 -3.41
N ASP A 52 3.95 -2.44 -4.00
CA ASP A 52 4.73 -3.43 -3.24
C ASP A 52 5.87 -2.75 -2.46
N GLU A 53 6.51 -1.75 -3.06
CA GLU A 53 7.55 -0.97 -2.38
C GLU A 53 6.97 -0.16 -1.22
N PHE A 54 5.72 0.28 -1.32
CA PHE A 54 5.06 1.00 -0.23
C PHE A 54 4.81 0.07 0.94
N ILE A 55 4.24 -1.12 0.71
CA ILE A 55 4.01 -2.12 1.77
C ILE A 55 5.32 -2.51 2.46
N THR A 56 6.36 -2.74 1.66
CA THR A 56 7.68 -3.20 2.12
C THR A 56 8.38 -2.13 2.97
N ASN A 57 8.31 -0.87 2.54
CA ASN A 57 9.03 0.24 3.16
C ASN A 57 8.13 1.16 4.00
N ARG A 58 6.92 0.70 4.39
CA ARG A 58 5.88 1.59 4.97
C ARG A 58 6.25 2.30 6.27
N LEU A 59 7.24 1.79 7.00
CA LEU A 59 7.61 2.29 8.34
C LEU A 59 8.90 3.11 8.30
N VAL A 60 8.93 4.17 9.11
CA VAL A 60 10.17 4.92 9.39
C VAL A 60 11.16 4.04 10.17
N CYS A 61 12.47 4.31 10.05
CA CYS A 61 13.50 3.45 10.64
C CYS A 61 13.40 3.29 12.17
N ASN A 62 13.01 4.36 12.88
CA ASN A 62 12.87 4.39 14.34
C ASN A 62 11.44 4.07 14.82
N TRP A 63 10.58 3.48 13.98
CA TRP A 63 9.16 3.30 14.32
C TRP A 63 8.90 2.58 15.66
N LYS A 64 9.83 1.70 16.08
CA LYS A 64 9.73 0.96 17.36
C LYS A 64 9.82 1.86 18.59
N THR A 65 10.37 3.06 18.46
CA THR A 65 10.48 4.04 19.56
C THR A 65 9.29 4.99 19.59
N LEU A 66 8.40 4.93 18.60
CA LEU A 66 7.26 5.83 18.47
C LEU A 66 6.01 5.19 19.09
N SER A 67 5.34 5.92 19.97
CA SER A 67 4.09 5.49 20.61
C SER A 67 2.87 5.66 19.70
N ASP A 68 2.87 6.71 18.87
CA ASP A 68 1.79 7.02 17.96
C ASP A 68 1.88 6.19 16.65
N TYR A 69 0.73 5.68 16.18
CA TYR A 69 0.65 4.83 14.99
C TYR A 69 0.96 5.60 13.71
N GLU A 70 0.42 6.81 13.55
CA GLU A 70 0.62 7.59 12.32
C GLU A 70 2.07 8.04 12.17
N SER A 71 2.71 8.41 13.28
CA SER A 71 4.13 8.80 13.31
C SER A 71 5.07 7.68 12.83
N ARG A 72 4.64 6.41 12.91
CA ARG A 72 5.42 5.26 12.42
C ARG A 72 5.43 5.13 10.89
N LEU A 73 4.49 5.76 10.19
CA LEU A 73 4.30 5.60 8.75
C LEU A 73 5.17 6.60 7.96
N MET A 74 5.71 6.14 6.83
CA MET A 74 6.37 7.01 5.87
C MET A 74 5.38 8.01 5.26
N PRO A 75 5.79 9.24 4.87
CA PRO A 75 4.88 10.26 4.33
C PRO A 75 4.01 9.78 3.16
N TYR A 76 4.59 9.09 2.19
CA TYR A 76 3.84 8.54 1.04
C TYR A 76 2.78 7.50 1.44
N VAL A 77 2.97 6.79 2.56
CA VAL A 77 1.96 5.86 3.09
C VAL A 77 0.82 6.62 3.74
N LYS A 78 1.12 7.69 4.49
CA LYS A 78 0.09 8.56 5.07
C LYS A 78 -0.77 9.17 3.97
N GLU A 79 -0.13 9.66 2.91
CA GLU A 79 -0.81 10.22 1.75
C GLU A 79 -1.68 9.18 1.04
N TRP A 80 -1.15 7.97 0.79
CA TRP A 80 -1.94 6.86 0.24
C TRP A 80 -3.19 6.58 1.08
N MET A 81 -3.02 6.41 2.39
CA MET A 81 -4.12 6.07 3.31
C MET A 81 -5.17 7.17 3.35
N HIS A 82 -4.74 8.43 3.33
CA HIS A 82 -5.62 9.59 3.31
C HIS A 82 -6.43 9.64 2.01
N ILE A 83 -5.79 9.56 0.84
CA ILE A 83 -6.49 9.58 -0.46
C ILE A 83 -7.45 8.39 -0.56
N TYR A 84 -7.02 7.19 -0.14
CA TYR A 84 -7.88 6.00 -0.16
C TYR A 84 -9.13 6.17 0.73
N SER A 85 -8.99 6.80 1.90
CA SER A 85 -10.12 7.06 2.80
C SER A 85 -11.15 8.02 2.22
N GLU A 86 -10.72 8.92 1.33
CA GLU A 86 -11.59 9.91 0.67
C GLU A 86 -12.32 9.34 -0.54
N LEU A 87 -11.96 8.14 -1.01
CA LEU A 87 -12.65 7.50 -2.12
C LEU A 87 -14.08 7.12 -1.73
N SER A 88 -15.01 7.42 -2.63
CA SER A 88 -16.35 6.86 -2.62
C SER A 88 -16.34 5.34 -2.82
N GLY A 89 -17.46 4.67 -2.54
CA GLY A 89 -17.60 3.23 -2.79
C GLY A 89 -17.33 2.85 -4.25
N GLU A 90 -17.85 3.64 -5.19
CA GLU A 90 -17.64 3.44 -6.63
C GLU A 90 -16.18 3.62 -7.03
N GLU A 91 -15.49 4.61 -6.48
CA GLU A 91 -14.06 4.82 -6.74
C GLU A 91 -13.19 3.70 -6.15
N LYS A 92 -13.55 3.17 -4.98
CA LYS A 92 -12.86 2.00 -4.40
C LYS A 92 -13.04 0.78 -5.28
N ASP A 93 -14.26 0.50 -5.73
CA ASP A 93 -14.54 -0.61 -6.65
C ASP A 93 -13.79 -0.43 -7.97
N HIS A 94 -13.75 0.79 -8.49
CA HIS A 94 -13.00 1.10 -9.70
C HIS A 94 -11.49 0.87 -9.53
N LEU A 95 -10.91 1.40 -8.46
CA LEU A 95 -9.50 1.17 -8.12
C LEU A 95 -9.19 -0.33 -7.99
N VAL A 96 -10.05 -1.08 -7.29
CA VAL A 96 -9.88 -2.53 -7.13
C VAL A 96 -9.87 -3.24 -8.47
N ARG A 97 -10.76 -2.89 -9.40
CA ARG A 97 -10.80 -3.49 -10.75
C ARG A 97 -9.53 -3.23 -11.55
N ILE A 98 -9.01 -2.00 -11.51
CA ILE A 98 -7.78 -1.63 -12.23
C ILE A 98 -6.58 -2.40 -11.68
N LEU A 99 -6.50 -2.52 -10.35
CA LEU A 99 -5.36 -3.14 -9.70
C LEU A 99 -5.43 -4.67 -9.70
N GLU A 100 -6.63 -5.26 -9.75
CA GLU A 100 -6.89 -6.70 -9.64
C GLU A 100 -5.94 -7.60 -10.46
N PRO A 101 -5.65 -7.31 -11.76
CA PRO A 101 -4.73 -8.12 -12.56
C PRO A 101 -3.28 -8.12 -12.07
N ASN A 102 -2.93 -7.16 -11.20
CA ASN A 102 -1.59 -6.87 -10.70
C ASN A 102 -0.57 -6.69 -11.84
N ASN A 103 -0.93 -5.89 -12.84
CA ASN A 103 -0.15 -5.64 -14.04
C ASN A 103 0.14 -4.14 -14.20
N LYS A 104 1.42 -3.75 -14.23
CA LYS A 104 1.84 -2.34 -14.35
C LYS A 104 1.44 -1.67 -15.66
N GLU A 105 1.34 -2.43 -16.75
CA GLU A 105 0.96 -1.88 -18.04
C GLU A 105 -0.51 -1.51 -18.09
N THR A 106 -1.38 -2.38 -17.54
CA THR A 106 -2.80 -2.06 -17.33
C THR A 106 -2.97 -0.80 -16.49
N ILE A 107 -2.20 -0.67 -15.40
CA ILE A 107 -2.24 0.52 -14.55
C ILE A 107 -1.88 1.79 -15.32
N ARG A 108 -0.88 1.76 -16.21
CA ARG A 108 -0.49 2.93 -17.02
C ARG A 108 -1.58 3.35 -18.01
N GLN A 109 -2.20 2.38 -18.69
CA GLN A 109 -3.27 2.64 -19.64
C GLN A 109 -4.51 3.25 -18.95
N GLU A 110 -4.87 2.71 -17.78
CA GLU A 110 -5.99 3.21 -16.99
C GLU A 110 -5.69 4.59 -16.37
N TYR A 111 -4.43 4.84 -15.98
CA TYR A 111 -4.00 6.16 -15.47
C TYR A 111 -4.24 7.30 -16.47
N GLU A 112 -4.07 7.05 -17.78
CA GLU A 112 -4.29 8.04 -18.84
C GLU A 112 -5.76 8.38 -19.07
N SER A 113 -6.68 7.46 -18.77
CA SER A 113 -8.11 7.57 -19.11
C SER A 113 -9.03 7.77 -17.91
N VAL A 114 -8.61 7.40 -16.70
CA VAL A 114 -9.40 7.56 -15.48
C VAL A 114 -9.74 9.03 -15.25
N SER A 115 -10.98 9.37 -14.90
CA SER A 115 -11.41 10.75 -14.66
C SER A 115 -11.22 11.20 -13.20
N SER A 116 -11.43 10.29 -12.24
CA SER A 116 -11.28 10.59 -10.81
C SER A 116 -9.84 10.97 -10.48
N ARG A 117 -9.68 12.16 -9.90
CA ARG A 117 -8.38 12.68 -9.47
C ARG A 117 -7.76 11.81 -8.38
N ASN A 118 -8.56 11.34 -7.42
CA ASN A 118 -8.05 10.55 -6.30
C ASN A 118 -7.63 9.15 -6.76
N VAL A 119 -8.43 8.48 -7.59
CA VAL A 119 -8.02 7.20 -8.21
C VAL A 119 -6.74 7.39 -9.02
N ARG A 120 -6.65 8.43 -9.85
CA ARG A 120 -5.45 8.72 -10.66
C ARG A 120 -4.18 8.84 -9.81
N ARG A 121 -4.22 9.56 -8.69
CA ARG A 121 -3.07 9.72 -7.77
C ARG A 121 -2.63 8.40 -7.14
N LEU A 122 -3.58 7.52 -6.82
CA LEU A 122 -3.24 6.18 -6.31
C LEU A 122 -2.59 5.34 -7.41
N LEU A 123 -3.05 5.41 -8.66
CA LEU A 123 -2.39 4.73 -9.79
C LEU A 123 -0.98 5.27 -10.05
N GLU A 124 -0.78 6.58 -9.97
CA GLU A 124 0.55 7.23 -10.07
C GLU A 124 1.53 6.65 -9.06
N SER A 125 1.08 6.40 -7.83
CA SER A 125 1.89 5.77 -6.78
C SER A 125 2.40 4.37 -7.17
N HIS A 126 1.66 3.62 -7.98
CA HIS A 126 2.11 2.32 -8.52
C HIS A 126 3.12 2.44 -9.66
N ILE A 127 3.01 3.51 -10.45
CA ILE A 127 3.90 3.80 -11.57
C ILE A 127 5.27 4.24 -11.04
N GLU A 128 5.27 5.12 -10.03
CA GLU A 128 6.47 5.81 -9.52
C GLU A 128 7.01 5.24 -8.19
N GLU A 129 6.54 4.06 -7.75
CA GLU A 129 6.80 3.54 -6.39
C GLU A 129 8.28 3.59 -5.97
N ASN A 130 9.19 3.22 -6.88
CA ASN A 130 10.63 3.18 -6.61
C ASN A 130 11.23 4.58 -6.46
N GLU A 131 10.78 5.52 -7.28
CA GLU A 131 11.26 6.90 -7.26
C GLU A 131 10.78 7.61 -5.99
N ILE A 132 9.49 7.44 -5.63
CA ILE A 132 8.92 7.99 -4.40
C ILE A 132 9.67 7.46 -3.16
N VAL A 133 9.85 6.14 -3.08
CA VAL A 133 10.52 5.51 -1.93
C VAL A 133 11.99 5.91 -1.84
N SER A 134 12.71 5.95 -2.96
CA SER A 134 14.13 6.32 -2.97
C SER A 134 14.36 7.79 -2.61
N LYS A 135 13.56 8.72 -3.15
CA LYS A 135 13.59 10.14 -2.77
C LYS A 135 13.40 10.31 -1.27
N GLN A 136 12.36 9.70 -0.71
CA GLN A 136 12.04 9.85 0.71
C GLN A 136 13.13 9.26 1.62
N LYS A 137 13.75 8.13 1.24
CA LYS A 137 14.88 7.53 1.98
C LYS A 137 16.11 8.42 1.97
N ASN A 138 16.34 9.18 0.90
CA ASN A 138 17.47 10.10 0.79
C ASN A 138 17.27 11.40 1.58
N THR A 139 16.03 11.79 1.86
CA THR A 139 15.70 13.00 2.64
C THR A 139 15.74 12.76 4.15
N LEU A 140 15.58 11.51 4.61
CA LEU A 140 15.67 11.17 6.03
C LEU A 140 17.15 11.04 6.45
N PRO A 141 17.54 11.55 7.63
CA PRO A 141 18.90 11.37 8.13
C PRO A 141 19.20 9.87 8.22
N ARG A 142 20.35 9.46 7.68
CA ARG A 142 20.86 8.10 7.88
C ARG A 142 21.09 7.93 9.38
N ALA A 143 20.40 6.96 9.97
CA ALA A 143 20.62 6.54 11.35
C ALA A 143 22.02 5.96 11.52
#